data_AF-A0A9X9PRM0-F1
#
_entry.id   AF-A0A9X9PRM0-F1
#
_cell.length_a   1.000
_cell.length_b   1.000
_cell.length_c   1.000
_cell.angle_alpha   90.00
_cell.angle_beta   90.00
_cell.angle_gamma   90.00
#
_symmetry.space_group_name_H-M   'P 1'
#
loop_
_entity.id
_entity.type
_entity.pdbx_description
1 polymer ?
#
loop_
_entity_poly.entity_id
_entity_poly.type
_entity_poly.pdbx_seq_one_letter_code
_entity_poly.pdbx_strand_id
1 'polypeptide(L)'
;MRYYIVALILQSISFSTARLMSYQTSHIPEEQKAFNCNGRIYDSVYLDQHRASDGRFYNSEALDYGILNRLDKIAKSQGTRQKLMYFGDSSTPCNDFFLTYYDYTPLEYIEDYLVFDTNSRICAMLSTSSRAPHPPTDIYENGISRVKQETFCDFYQTNAYY
;
A
#
# COMPACT_ATOMS: atom_id res chain seq x y z
N MET A 1 10.53 15.45 30.32
CA MET A 1 10.37 15.65 28.86
C MET A 1 10.15 14.36 28.07
N ARG A 2 10.66 13.19 28.49
CA ARG A 2 10.44 11.92 27.75
C ARG A 2 8.97 11.49 27.62
N TYR A 3 8.15 11.71 28.65
CA TYR A 3 6.73 11.35 28.63
C TYR A 3 5.88 12.16 27.64
N TYR A 4 6.23 13.43 27.40
CA TYR A 4 5.52 14.28 26.43
C TYR A 4 5.75 13.80 25.00
N ILE A 5 6.97 13.34 24.68
CA ILE A 5 7.29 12.79 23.35
C ILE A 5 6.49 11.51 23.09
N VAL A 6 6.43 10.60 24.08
CA VAL A 6 5.65 9.36 23.96
C VAL A 6 4.16 9.66 23.79
N ALA A 7 3.61 10.62 24.54
CA ALA A 7 2.21 11.02 24.41
C ALA A 7 1.89 11.63 23.03
N LEU A 8 2.78 12.47 22.48
CA LEU A 8 2.60 13.07 21.16
C LEU A 8 2.67 12.04 20.03
N ILE A 9 3.58 11.06 20.13
CA ILE A 9 3.67 9.95 19.17
C ILE A 9 2.38 9.12 19.22
N LEU A 10 1.91 8.76 20.42
CA LEU A 10 0.71 7.95 20.59
C LEU A 10 -0.54 8.66 20.05
N GLN A 11 -0.68 9.96 20.31
CA GLN A 11 -1.78 10.76 19.75
C GLN A 11 -1.73 10.82 18.22
N SER A 12 -0.55 11.02 17.64
CA SER A 12 -0.37 11.13 16.19
C SER A 12 -0.78 9.85 15.47
N ILE A 13 -0.38 8.69 16.01
CA ILE A 13 -0.74 7.37 15.48
C ILE A 13 -2.26 7.14 15.62
N SER A 14 -2.86 7.51 16.75
CA SER A 14 -4.31 7.43 16.98
C SER A 14 -5.11 8.29 15.98
N PHE A 15 -4.59 9.45 15.58
CA PHE A 15 -5.25 10.28 14.56
C PHE A 15 -5.13 9.69 13.16
N SER A 16 -3.96 9.22 12.74
CA SER A 16 -3.79 8.59 11.41
C SER A 16 -4.62 7.32 11.28
N THR A 17 -4.67 6.48 12.33
CA THR A 17 -5.51 5.27 12.36
C THR A 17 -7.00 5.61 12.29
N ALA A 18 -7.49 6.53 13.11
CA ALA A 18 -8.90 6.94 13.09
C ALA A 18 -9.31 7.52 11.73
N ARG A 19 -8.43 8.28 11.07
CA ARG A 19 -8.68 8.80 9.72
C ARG A 19 -8.68 7.70 8.68
N LEU A 20 -7.72 6.77 8.75
CA LEU A 20 -7.68 5.62 7.86
C LEU A 20 -8.95 4.80 7.92
N MET A 21 -9.56 4.61 9.10
CA MET A 21 -10.84 3.89 9.26
C MET A 21 -11.93 4.39 8.30
N SER A 22 -11.95 5.69 7.99
CA SER A 22 -12.93 6.26 7.05
C SER A 22 -12.77 5.73 5.61
N TYR A 23 -11.57 5.31 5.22
CA TYR A 23 -11.24 4.71 3.93
C TYR A 23 -11.34 3.18 3.93
N GLN A 24 -11.70 2.56 5.05
CA GLN A 24 -11.76 1.10 5.14
C GLN A 24 -13.16 0.56 4.87
N THR A 25 -13.21 -0.60 4.23
CA THR A 25 -14.41 -1.44 4.10
C THR A 25 -14.25 -2.72 4.92
N SER A 26 -15.37 -3.39 5.17
CA SER A 26 -15.41 -4.67 5.88
C SER A 26 -14.53 -5.71 5.19
N HIS A 27 -13.92 -6.58 5.98
CA HIS A 27 -13.21 -7.75 5.49
C HIS A 27 -14.11 -8.58 4.55
N ILE A 28 -13.51 -9.10 3.49
CA ILE A 28 -14.08 -10.16 2.65
C ILE A 28 -13.06 -11.31 2.56
N PRO A 29 -13.49 -12.53 2.20
CA PRO A 29 -12.59 -13.65 2.01
C PRO A 29 -11.47 -13.34 1.00
N GLU A 30 -10.27 -13.85 1.25
CA GLU A 30 -9.07 -13.53 0.45
C GLU A 30 -9.25 -13.96 -1.02
N GLU A 31 -9.94 -15.07 -1.26
CA GLU A 31 -10.22 -15.63 -2.58
C GLU A 31 -11.09 -14.71 -3.46
N GLN A 32 -11.78 -13.74 -2.86
CA GLN A 32 -12.65 -12.79 -3.54
C GLN A 32 -12.00 -11.42 -3.77
N LYS A 33 -10.78 -11.21 -3.28
CA LYS A 33 -10.09 -9.93 -3.42
C LYS A 33 -9.38 -9.85 -4.76
N ALA A 34 -9.58 -8.73 -5.45
CA ALA A 34 -8.77 -8.37 -6.60
C ALA A 34 -8.46 -6.88 -6.61
N PHE A 35 -7.33 -6.54 -7.22
CA PHE A 35 -6.83 -5.18 -7.35
C PHE A 35 -6.48 -4.85 -8.80
N ASN A 36 -6.64 -3.59 -9.17
CA ASN A 36 -6.22 -3.04 -10.46
C ASN A 36 -5.31 -1.84 -10.24
N CYS A 37 -4.02 -2.02 -10.51
CA CYS A 37 -3.02 -0.96 -10.47
C CYS A 37 -2.72 -0.49 -11.90
N ASN A 38 -3.40 0.56 -12.35
CA ASN A 38 -3.19 1.18 -13.67
C ASN A 38 -3.24 0.17 -14.84
N GLY A 39 -4.18 -0.78 -14.79
CA GLY A 39 -4.38 -1.84 -15.80
C GLY A 39 -3.73 -3.18 -15.44
N ARG A 40 -2.86 -3.23 -14.43
CA ARG A 40 -2.29 -4.48 -13.92
C ARG A 40 -3.24 -5.10 -12.90
N ILE A 41 -3.72 -6.31 -13.21
CA ILE A 41 -4.72 -7.02 -12.40
C ILE A 41 -4.03 -8.02 -11.48
N TYR A 42 -4.41 -7.99 -10.21
CA TYR A 42 -3.94 -8.89 -9.15
C TYR A 42 -5.15 -9.55 -8.52
N ASP A 43 -5.48 -10.76 -8.98
CA ASP A 43 -6.55 -11.57 -8.39
C ASP A 43 -6.01 -12.49 -7.29
N SER A 44 -6.91 -13.22 -6.63
CA SER A 44 -6.54 -14.15 -5.56
C SER A 44 -5.56 -15.22 -6.01
N VAL A 45 -5.71 -15.75 -7.23
CA VAL A 45 -4.81 -16.76 -7.79
C VAL A 45 -3.39 -16.22 -7.92
N TYR A 46 -3.22 -15.01 -8.42
CA TYR A 46 -1.92 -14.36 -8.51
C TYR A 46 -1.33 -14.04 -7.11
N LEU A 47 -2.15 -13.52 -6.21
CA LEU A 47 -1.70 -13.13 -4.87
C LEU A 47 -1.30 -14.35 -4.02
N ASP A 48 -2.00 -15.48 -4.17
CA ASP A 48 -1.69 -16.71 -3.46
C ASP A 48 -0.36 -17.36 -3.92
N GLN A 49 0.10 -17.10 -5.15
CA GLN A 49 1.44 -17.54 -5.60
C GLN A 49 2.58 -16.91 -4.80
N HIS A 50 2.31 -15.79 -4.13
CA HIS A 50 3.30 -15.06 -3.32
C HIS A 50 3.26 -15.46 -1.84
N ARG A 51 2.29 -16.30 -1.45
CA ARG A 51 2.27 -16.87 -0.09
C ARG A 51 3.31 -17.98 0.02
N ALA A 52 3.93 -18.06 1.19
CA ALA A 52 4.73 -19.22 1.56
C ALA A 52 3.85 -20.45 1.83
N SER A 53 4.46 -21.61 2.00
CA SER A 53 3.75 -22.88 2.23
C SER A 53 2.92 -22.90 3.52
N ASP A 54 3.21 -22.02 4.48
CA ASP A 54 2.43 -21.80 5.70
C ASP A 54 1.27 -20.79 5.49
N GLY A 55 1.06 -20.34 4.26
CA GLY A 55 0.04 -19.37 3.88
C GLY A 55 0.40 -17.91 4.19
N ARG A 56 1.63 -17.62 4.64
CA ARG A 56 2.02 -16.26 5.05
C ARG A 56 2.65 -15.46 3.92
N PHE A 57 2.48 -14.14 3.99
CA PHE A 57 3.38 -13.21 3.32
C PHE A 57 4.53 -12.90 4.27
N TYR A 58 5.76 -12.98 3.77
CA TYR A 58 6.92 -12.51 4.51
C TYR A 58 7.28 -11.10 4.07
N ASN A 59 7.32 -10.19 5.03
CA ASN A 59 7.62 -8.80 4.79
C ASN A 59 9.08 -8.64 4.32
N SER A 60 9.31 -7.82 3.29
CA SER A 60 10.65 -7.45 2.82
C SER A 60 11.23 -6.23 3.55
N GLU A 61 10.42 -5.48 4.29
CA GLU A 61 10.76 -4.24 4.98
C GLU A 61 10.49 -4.35 6.50
N ALA A 62 11.44 -3.92 7.34
CA ALA A 62 11.24 -3.95 8.79
C ALA A 62 10.15 -2.95 9.23
N LEU A 63 9.26 -3.40 10.13
CA LEU A 63 8.18 -2.62 10.78
C LEU A 63 8.53 -1.14 10.99
N ASP A 64 7.80 -0.24 10.33
CA ASP A 64 7.89 1.20 10.56
C ASP A 64 6.54 1.75 11.04
N TYR A 65 6.54 2.34 12.24
CA TYR A 65 5.38 3.07 12.78
C TYR A 65 4.93 4.22 11.86
N GLY A 66 5.80 4.68 10.94
CA GLY A 66 5.50 5.63 9.89
C GLY A 66 4.53 5.14 8.81
N ILE A 67 4.27 3.82 8.72
CA ILE A 67 3.47 3.22 7.64
C ILE A 67 2.03 3.70 7.65
N LEU A 68 1.36 3.70 8.82
CA LEU A 68 -0.03 4.16 8.92
C LEU A 68 -0.16 5.66 8.58
N ASN A 69 0.84 6.45 8.94
CA ASN A 69 0.89 7.87 8.55
C ASN A 69 1.12 8.03 7.04
N ARG A 70 1.97 7.20 6.41
CA ARG A 70 2.18 7.18 4.96
C ARG A 70 0.88 6.81 4.24
N LEU A 71 0.20 5.75 4.65
CA LEU A 71 -1.09 5.33 4.08
C LEU A 71 -2.16 6.44 4.20
N ASP A 72 -2.26 7.09 5.36
CA ASP A 72 -3.18 8.22 5.57
C ASP A 72 -2.85 9.42 4.66
N LYS A 73 -1.56 9.70 4.42
CA LYS A 73 -1.13 10.75 3.48
C LYS A 73 -1.47 10.40 2.03
N ILE A 74 -1.23 9.17 1.59
CA ILE A 74 -1.56 8.71 0.23
C ILE A 74 -3.08 8.81 0.01
N ALA A 75 -3.87 8.32 0.96
CA ALA A 75 -5.34 8.38 0.88
C ALA A 75 -5.85 9.83 0.75
N LYS A 76 -5.26 10.77 1.51
CA LYS A 76 -5.59 12.20 1.39
C LYS A 76 -5.17 12.81 0.07
N SER A 77 -3.96 12.51 -0.42
CA SER A 77 -3.46 13.09 -1.67
C SER A 77 -4.26 12.62 -2.88
N GLN A 78 -4.80 11.40 -2.83
CA GLN A 78 -5.70 10.89 -3.86
C GLN A 78 -7.05 11.62 -3.89
N GLY A 79 -7.41 12.35 -2.83
CA GLY A 79 -8.59 13.22 -2.80
C GLY A 79 -9.93 12.49 -2.95
N THR A 80 -9.94 11.17 -2.77
CA THR A 80 -11.13 10.32 -2.97
C THR A 80 -11.96 10.22 -1.69
N ARG A 81 -13.26 9.92 -1.85
CA ARG A 81 -14.15 9.50 -0.75
C ARG A 81 -14.44 8.00 -0.78
N GLN A 82 -13.88 7.29 -1.75
CA GLN A 82 -14.08 5.87 -1.89
C GLN A 82 -13.32 5.11 -0.81
N LYS A 83 -13.74 3.87 -0.58
CA LYS A 83 -12.98 2.94 0.24
C LYS A 83 -11.72 2.56 -0.54
N LEU A 84 -10.58 2.48 0.16
CA LEU A 84 -9.26 2.21 -0.42
C LEU A 84 -8.61 0.94 0.11
N MET A 85 -9.15 0.38 1.19
CA MET A 85 -8.60 -0.82 1.82
C MET A 85 -9.68 -1.65 2.52
N TYR A 86 -9.48 -2.96 2.55
CA TYR A 86 -10.15 -3.86 3.46
C TYR A 86 -9.53 -3.75 4.86
N PHE A 87 -10.36 -3.90 5.88
CA PHE A 87 -9.92 -4.00 7.26
C PHE A 87 -10.00 -5.45 7.73
N GLY A 88 -8.94 -5.98 8.36
CA GLY A 88 -8.90 -7.35 8.88
C GLY A 88 -9.79 -7.53 10.12
N ASP A 89 -9.44 -6.86 11.21
CA ASP A 89 -10.24 -6.74 12.43
C ASP A 89 -9.82 -5.48 13.21
N SER A 90 -10.61 -5.05 14.20
CA SER A 90 -10.36 -3.83 15.00
C SER A 90 -9.04 -3.81 15.77
N SER A 91 -8.30 -4.92 15.80
CA SER A 91 -7.12 -5.09 16.65
C SER A 91 -5.80 -5.14 15.87
N THR A 92 -5.85 -5.47 14.57
CA THR A 92 -4.65 -5.69 13.76
C THR A 92 -4.53 -4.64 12.65
N PRO A 93 -3.56 -3.71 12.73
CA PRO A 93 -3.37 -2.73 11.68
C PRO A 93 -2.78 -3.36 10.40
N CYS A 94 -3.15 -2.81 9.26
CA CYS A 94 -2.53 -3.12 7.97
C CYS A 94 -1.25 -2.31 7.83
N ASN A 95 -0.12 -2.90 8.18
CA ASN A 95 1.16 -2.19 8.29
C ASN A 95 2.35 -2.96 7.73
N ASP A 96 2.13 -4.07 7.04
CA ASP A 96 3.18 -4.83 6.36
C ASP A 96 3.06 -4.68 4.84
N PHE A 97 4.20 -4.77 4.14
CA PHE A 97 4.28 -4.65 2.70
C PHE A 97 4.99 -5.84 2.06
N PHE A 98 4.56 -6.18 0.85
CA PHE A 98 5.23 -7.16 0.02
C PHE A 98 5.29 -6.63 -1.41
N LEU A 99 6.48 -6.56 -1.99
CA LEU A 99 6.67 -6.12 -3.37
C LEU A 99 6.20 -7.22 -4.33
N THR A 100 5.09 -6.99 -5.02
CA THR A 100 4.50 -7.97 -5.97
C THR A 100 4.97 -7.75 -7.40
N TYR A 101 5.25 -6.50 -7.76
CA TYR A 101 5.61 -6.14 -9.12
C TYR A 101 6.65 -5.03 -9.10
N TYR A 102 7.62 -5.14 -10.00
CA TYR A 102 8.68 -4.18 -10.20
C TYR A 102 8.99 -4.10 -11.69
N ASP A 103 9.00 -2.88 -12.23
CA ASP A 103 9.46 -2.60 -13.58
C ASP A 103 10.30 -1.33 -13.60
N TYR A 104 11.42 -1.41 -14.29
CA TYR A 104 12.39 -0.32 -14.38
C TYR A 104 12.82 -0.07 -15.81
N THR A 105 12.60 1.16 -16.23
CA THR A 105 13.15 1.73 -17.45
C THR A 105 13.93 3.01 -17.12
N PRO A 106 14.77 3.49 -18.05
CA PRO A 106 15.47 4.76 -17.86
C PRO A 106 14.52 5.95 -17.59
N LEU A 107 13.28 5.90 -18.10
CA LEU A 107 12.32 7.00 -18.02
C LEU A 107 11.28 6.83 -16.90
N GLU A 108 10.95 5.59 -16.56
CA GLU A 108 9.86 5.24 -15.66
C GLU A 108 10.23 4.09 -14.75
N TYR A 109 9.77 4.18 -13.52
CA TYR A 109 9.94 3.18 -12.49
C TYR A 109 8.58 2.91 -11.87
N ILE A 110 8.20 1.63 -11.76
CA ILE A 110 6.91 1.21 -11.22
C ILE A 110 7.14 0.09 -10.21
N GLU A 111 6.55 0.24 -9.04
CA GLU A 111 6.47 -0.78 -8.01
C GLU A 111 5.04 -0.91 -7.53
N ASP A 112 4.57 -2.14 -7.42
CA ASP A 112 3.30 -2.40 -6.74
C ASP A 112 3.54 -3.22 -5.48
N TYR A 113 2.97 -2.73 -4.39
CA TYR A 113 3.10 -3.32 -3.06
C TYR A 113 1.76 -3.80 -2.57
N LEU A 114 1.71 -5.07 -2.19
CA LEU A 114 0.62 -5.62 -1.41
C LEU A 114 0.73 -5.10 0.02
N VAL A 115 -0.37 -4.61 0.57
CA VAL A 115 -0.49 -4.21 1.98
C VAL A 115 -1.27 -5.27 2.72
N PHE A 116 -0.70 -5.80 3.79
CA PHE A 116 -1.32 -6.84 4.60
C PHE A 116 -1.11 -6.57 6.08
N ASP A 117 -1.80 -7.35 6.92
CA ASP A 117 -1.66 -7.29 8.37
C ASP A 117 -0.80 -8.43 8.91
N THR A 118 -0.52 -8.44 10.21
CA THR A 118 0.35 -9.46 10.81
C THR A 118 -0.19 -10.89 10.72
N ASN A 119 -1.47 -11.08 10.34
CA ASN A 119 -2.10 -12.37 10.09
C ASN A 119 -2.08 -12.75 8.59
N SER A 120 -1.35 -12.00 7.76
CA SER A 120 -1.30 -12.18 6.30
C SER A 120 -2.67 -12.03 5.60
N ARG A 121 -3.57 -11.25 6.18
CA ARG A 121 -4.82 -10.84 5.51
C ARG A 121 -4.55 -9.65 4.62
N ILE A 122 -5.02 -9.71 3.38
CA ILE A 122 -4.76 -8.66 2.41
C ILE A 122 -5.66 -7.46 2.72
N CYS A 123 -5.06 -6.29 2.81
CA CYS A 123 -5.78 -5.05 3.10
C CYS A 123 -5.92 -4.18 1.86
N ALA A 124 -4.84 -3.96 1.11
CA ALA A 124 -4.85 -3.04 0.00
C ALA A 124 -3.71 -3.35 -0.97
N MET A 125 -3.65 -2.59 -2.05
CA MET A 125 -2.50 -2.57 -2.94
C MET A 125 -2.14 -1.12 -3.25
N LEU A 126 -0.84 -0.83 -3.23
CA LEU A 126 -0.30 0.47 -3.58
C LEU A 126 0.47 0.37 -4.88
N SER A 127 0.30 1.36 -5.76
CA SER A 127 1.16 1.57 -6.90
C SER A 127 2.04 2.78 -6.65
N THR A 128 3.34 2.58 -6.81
CA THR A 128 4.35 3.63 -6.80
C THR A 128 4.87 3.78 -8.21
N SER A 129 4.80 4.99 -8.76
CA SER A 129 5.41 5.31 -10.04
C SER A 129 6.35 6.49 -9.91
N SER A 130 7.45 6.48 -10.63
CA SER A 130 8.42 7.56 -10.62
C SER A 130 8.92 7.84 -12.04
N ARG A 131 8.68 9.06 -12.52
CA ARG A 131 9.00 9.48 -13.88
C ARG A 131 10.11 10.52 -13.90
N ALA A 132 11.00 10.41 -14.88
CA ALA A 132 11.93 11.47 -15.22
C ALA A 132 11.16 12.69 -15.76
N PRO A 133 11.56 13.93 -15.45
CA PRO A 133 10.97 15.11 -16.05
C PRO A 133 11.16 15.10 -17.58
N HIS A 134 10.12 15.50 -18.32
CA HIS A 134 10.19 15.73 -19.76
C HIS A 134 10.12 17.23 -20.06
N PRO A 135 10.92 17.76 -21.02
CA PRO A 135 11.99 17.09 -21.77
C PRO A 135 13.24 16.86 -20.90
N PRO A 136 14.19 15.99 -21.31
CA PRO A 136 15.47 15.86 -20.62
C PRO A 136 16.30 17.13 -20.90
N THR A 137 15.97 18.24 -20.25
CA THR A 137 16.85 19.41 -20.22
C THR A 137 18.02 19.11 -19.32
N ASP A 138 19.15 18.95 -19.99
CA ASP A 138 20.52 19.05 -19.50
C ASP A 138 20.97 18.04 -18.44
N ILE A 139 21.99 17.29 -18.86
CA ILE A 139 22.89 16.54 -18.01
C ILE A 139 23.39 17.51 -16.94
N TYR A 140 22.93 17.33 -15.70
CA TYR A 140 23.61 17.86 -14.54
C TYR A 140 24.12 16.70 -13.71
N GLU A 141 25.45 16.69 -13.57
CA GLU A 141 26.19 15.95 -12.56
C GLU A 141 25.45 16.05 -11.22
N ASN A 142 25.09 14.91 -10.63
CA ASN A 142 24.30 14.70 -9.40
C ASN A 142 22.79 14.47 -9.56
N GLY A 143 22.44 13.29 -10.10
CA GLY A 143 21.20 12.59 -9.77
C GLY A 143 19.94 13.06 -10.50
N ILE A 144 19.27 12.15 -11.20
CA ILE A 144 17.96 12.41 -11.80
C ILE A 144 16.94 12.60 -10.66
N SER A 145 16.44 13.83 -10.49
CA SER A 145 15.30 14.10 -9.61
C SER A 145 14.02 13.57 -10.28
N ARG A 146 13.54 12.41 -9.85
CA ARG A 146 12.30 11.81 -10.35
C ARG A 146 11.10 12.24 -9.51
N VAL A 147 9.96 12.46 -10.15
CA VAL A 147 8.70 12.77 -9.44
C VAL A 147 8.06 11.45 -9.02
N LYS A 148 8.10 11.14 -7.72
CA LYS A 148 7.45 9.95 -7.13
C LYS A 148 5.96 10.24 -6.88
N GLN A 149 5.11 9.35 -7.35
CA GLN A 149 3.68 9.32 -7.08
C GLN A 149 3.32 7.97 -6.47
N GLU A 150 2.52 8.01 -5.40
CA GLU A 150 1.99 6.82 -4.73
C GLU A 150 0.47 6.92 -4.73
N THR A 151 -0.21 5.81 -5.04
CA THR A 151 -1.67 5.75 -5.08
C THR A 151 -2.16 4.39 -4.59
N PHE A 152 -3.35 4.36 -3.99
CA PHE A 152 -4.06 3.11 -3.82
C PHE A 152 -4.55 2.62 -5.18
N CYS A 153 -4.42 1.32 -5.40
CA CYS A 153 -5.04 0.65 -6.53
C CYS A 153 -6.53 0.47 -6.29
N ASP A 154 -7.31 0.42 -7.37
CA ASP A 154 -8.74 0.13 -7.26
C ASP A 154 -8.90 -1.32 -6.79
N PHE A 155 -9.72 -1.54 -5.78
CA PHE A 155 -10.09 -2.89 -5.36
C PHE A 155 -11.52 -3.21 -5.79
N TYR A 156 -11.76 -4.48 -6.06
CA TYR A 156 -13.09 -4.99 -6.37
C TYR A 156 -13.21 -6.43 -5.85
N GLN A 157 -14.46 -6.88 -5.74
CA GLN A 157 -14.79 -8.23 -5.35
C GLN A 157 -15.00 -9.07 -6.60
N THR A 158 -14.28 -10.18 -6.73
CA THR A 158 -14.55 -11.16 -7.78
C THR A 158 -15.70 -12.06 -7.32
N ASN A 159 -16.66 -12.29 -8.22
CA ASN A 159 -17.63 -13.36 -7.99
C ASN A 159 -16.91 -14.67 -8.25
N ALA A 160 -16.46 -15.34 -7.18
CA ALA A 160 -15.87 -16.67 -7.26
C ALA A 160 -16.95 -17.66 -7.74
N TYR A 161 -17.08 -17.82 -9.05
CA TYR A 161 -17.74 -18.95 -9.69
C TYR A 161 -16.64 -19.81 -10.31
N TYR A 162 -16.10 -20.74 -9.51
CA TYR A 162 -15.39 -21.92 -9.98
C TYR A 162 -16.04 -23.15 -9.37
#